data_AF-A0ABD5RDE8-F1
#
_entry.id   AF-A0ABD5RDE8-F1
#
_cell.length_a   1.000
_cell.length_b   1.000
_cell.length_c   1.000
_cell.angle_alpha   90.00
_cell.angle_beta   90.00
_cell.angle_gamma   90.00
#
_symmetry.space_group_name_H-M   'P 1'
#
loop_
_entity.id
_entity.type
_entity.pdbx_description
1 polymer ?
#
loop_
_entity_poly.entity_id
_entity_poly.type
_entity_poly.pdbx_seq_one_letter_code
_entity_poly.pdbx_strand_id
1 'polypeptide(L)'
;MASTTSSDRYTRIERRTIAGQEARVGTDPEEIRVEWRPGRAVYHRVRVGDLIKDADSDVSSPRIDEWRVTEITADRVVGEDTKTGEAREWDREVLERGLVIGNYATNLSDFELVTAYPVGSWADYGTDEGDEYAYHGRPYLTVVAYGDNGQKYGRRYRFVEDGNDTDLELWEEDMKTERIGDEMRARLDEVVKAALTSDGYRLV
;
A
#
# COMPACT_ATOMS: atom_id res chain seq x y z
N MET A 1 -31.44 20.40 -14.92
CA MET A 1 -30.80 19.08 -15.09
C MET A 1 -29.50 19.12 -14.31
N ALA A 2 -29.48 18.50 -13.13
CA ALA A 2 -28.28 18.41 -12.30
C ALA A 2 -27.58 17.10 -12.64
N SER A 3 -26.40 17.18 -13.23
CA SER A 3 -25.51 16.04 -13.42
C SER A 3 -24.95 15.65 -12.06
N THR A 4 -25.46 14.54 -11.52
CA THR A 4 -24.93 13.91 -10.32
C THR A 4 -23.77 13.03 -10.76
N THR A 5 -22.54 13.48 -10.52
CA THR A 5 -21.32 12.73 -10.83
C THR A 5 -21.29 11.48 -9.94
N SER A 6 -21.24 10.33 -10.59
CA SER A 6 -21.31 8.99 -10.01
C SER A 6 -19.95 8.56 -9.46
N SER A 7 -19.61 8.93 -8.22
CA SER A 7 -18.38 8.43 -7.56
C SER A 7 -18.57 7.96 -6.12
N ASP A 8 -19.82 7.72 -5.68
CA ASP A 8 -20.12 7.46 -4.26
C ASP A 8 -21.03 6.23 -4.08
N ARG A 9 -20.73 5.13 -4.78
CA ARG A 9 -21.51 3.88 -4.67
C ARG A 9 -20.61 2.74 -4.15
N TYR A 10 -20.76 2.47 -2.85
CA TYR A 10 -20.43 1.21 -2.13
C TYR A 10 -19.02 0.95 -1.61
N THR A 11 -18.27 1.94 -1.12
CA THR A 11 -17.13 1.66 -0.21
C THR A 11 -17.58 1.64 1.25
N ARG A 12 -18.54 0.77 1.62
CA ARG A 12 -18.87 0.58 3.03
C ARG A 12 -17.78 -0.28 3.66
N ILE A 13 -17.21 0.22 4.76
CA ILE A 13 -16.16 -0.45 5.52
C ILE A 13 -16.77 -0.97 6.82
N GLU A 14 -16.58 -2.25 7.09
CA GLU A 14 -16.99 -2.88 8.33
C GLU A 14 -15.78 -3.14 9.23
N ARG A 15 -15.97 -2.91 10.53
CA ARG A 15 -14.96 -3.27 11.53
C ARG A 15 -15.24 -4.69 12.00
N ARG A 16 -14.26 -5.57 11.83
CA ARG A 16 -14.35 -6.98 12.20
C ARG A 16 -13.13 -7.36 13.03
N THR A 17 -13.29 -8.36 13.90
CA THR A 17 -12.16 -9.02 14.55
C THR A 17 -11.82 -10.28 13.76
N ILE A 18 -10.66 -10.29 13.12
CA ILE A 18 -10.17 -11.42 12.33
C ILE A 18 -8.96 -12.01 13.04
N ALA A 19 -9.08 -13.27 13.49
CA ALA A 19 -8.01 -13.97 14.22
C ALA A 19 -7.42 -13.16 15.40
N GLY A 20 -8.28 -12.44 16.13
CA GLY A 20 -7.89 -11.61 17.28
C GLY A 20 -7.31 -10.23 16.92
N GLN A 21 -7.29 -9.85 15.66
CA GLN A 21 -6.84 -8.54 15.19
C GLN A 21 -8.02 -7.70 14.73
N GLU A 22 -8.04 -6.42 15.10
CA GLU A 22 -8.99 -5.47 14.54
C GLU A 22 -8.64 -5.20 13.07
N ALA A 23 -9.61 -5.47 12.20
CA ALA A 23 -9.52 -5.28 10.77
C ALA A 23 -10.70 -4.43 10.28
N ARG A 24 -10.46 -3.70 9.19
CA ARG A 24 -11.45 -2.97 8.41
C ARG A 24 -11.59 -3.71 7.08
N VAL A 25 -12.79 -4.20 6.81
CA VAL A 25 -13.10 -5.00 5.62
C VAL A 25 -14.06 -4.24 4.74
N GLY A 26 -13.75 -4.10 3.46
CA GLY A 26 -14.65 -3.52 2.46
C GLY A 26 -15.77 -4.49 2.11
N THR A 27 -16.99 -3.98 1.96
CA THR A 27 -18.18 -4.79 1.63
C THR A 27 -18.50 -4.85 0.14
N ASP A 28 -17.60 -4.37 -0.71
CA ASP A 28 -17.81 -4.43 -2.16
C ASP A 28 -17.80 -5.91 -2.61
N PRO A 29 -18.85 -6.41 -3.26
CA PRO A 29 -18.90 -7.81 -3.67
C PRO A 29 -17.91 -8.15 -4.79
N GLU A 30 -17.38 -7.17 -5.53
CA GLU A 30 -16.50 -7.40 -6.69
C GLU A 30 -15.01 -7.27 -6.36
N GLU A 31 -14.66 -6.89 -5.13
CA GLU A 31 -13.27 -6.82 -4.65
C GLU A 31 -13.15 -7.23 -3.19
N ILE A 32 -12.01 -7.81 -2.82
CA ILE A 32 -11.64 -7.94 -1.41
C ILE A 32 -10.84 -6.71 -1.02
N ARG A 33 -11.16 -6.11 0.12
CA ARG A 33 -10.34 -5.05 0.71
C ARG A 33 -10.21 -5.28 2.20
N VAL A 34 -8.98 -5.42 2.70
CA VAL A 34 -8.70 -5.65 4.12
C VAL A 34 -7.58 -4.72 4.58
N GLU A 35 -7.87 -3.91 5.59
CA GLU A 35 -6.88 -3.09 6.30
C GLU A 35 -6.80 -3.56 7.76
N TRP A 36 -5.60 -3.75 8.30
CA TRP A 36 -5.44 -4.09 9.71
C TRP A 36 -4.13 -3.55 10.30
N ARG A 37 -3.96 -3.70 11.63
CA ARG A 37 -2.87 -3.12 12.45
C ARG A 37 -2.85 -1.59 12.45
N PRO A 38 -3.77 -0.93 13.18
CA PRO A 38 -3.71 0.52 13.38
C PRO A 38 -2.35 0.91 14.00
N GLY A 39 -1.58 1.76 13.31
CA GLY A 39 -0.21 2.16 13.66
C GLY A 39 0.90 1.47 12.84
N ARG A 40 0.62 0.29 12.28
CA ARG A 40 1.46 -0.37 11.26
C ARG A 40 0.58 -0.94 10.16
N ALA A 41 -0.24 -0.06 9.57
CA ALA A 41 -1.29 -0.45 8.64
C ALA A 41 -0.75 -1.38 7.55
N VAL A 42 -1.49 -2.44 7.29
CA VAL A 42 -1.27 -3.37 6.19
C VAL A 42 -2.54 -3.37 5.36
N TYR A 43 -2.40 -3.23 4.05
CA TYR A 43 -3.51 -3.17 3.11
C TYR A 43 -3.43 -4.35 2.16
N HIS A 44 -4.51 -5.11 2.08
CA HIS A 44 -4.75 -6.02 0.97
C HIS A 44 -5.92 -5.53 0.15
N ARG A 45 -5.74 -5.54 -1.17
CA ARG A 45 -6.85 -5.46 -2.11
C ARG A 45 -6.69 -6.56 -3.15
N VAL A 46 -7.78 -7.21 -3.49
CA VAL A 46 -7.83 -8.26 -4.50
C VAL A 46 -8.98 -7.98 -5.44
N ARG A 47 -8.68 -7.96 -6.73
CA ARG A 47 -9.62 -7.81 -7.83
C ARG A 47 -9.50 -9.00 -8.77
N VAL A 48 -10.49 -9.14 -9.65
CA VAL A 48 -10.39 -10.07 -10.78
C VAL A 48 -9.14 -9.72 -11.61
N GLY A 49 -8.32 -10.73 -11.89
CA GLY A 49 -7.05 -10.61 -12.61
C GLY A 49 -5.82 -10.68 -11.72
N ASP A 50 -5.94 -10.37 -10.42
CA ASP A 50 -4.84 -10.48 -9.44
C ASP A 50 -4.49 -11.94 -9.14
N LEU A 51 -3.35 -12.15 -8.47
CA LEU A 51 -2.82 -13.44 -8.05
C LEU A 51 -2.96 -13.60 -6.54
N ILE A 52 -3.45 -14.75 -6.12
CA ILE A 52 -3.37 -15.24 -4.74
C ILE A 52 -2.29 -16.30 -4.69
N LYS A 53 -1.42 -16.25 -3.67
CA LYS A 53 -0.28 -17.13 -3.51
C LYS A 53 -0.36 -17.85 -2.16
N ASP A 54 -0.05 -19.14 -2.14
CA ASP A 54 0.10 -19.92 -0.90
C ASP A 54 1.46 -19.61 -0.24
N ALA A 55 1.56 -18.40 0.31
CA ALA A 55 2.78 -17.84 0.88
C ALA A 55 2.44 -16.76 1.91
N ASP A 56 3.40 -16.43 2.76
CA ASP A 56 3.28 -15.36 3.77
C ASP A 56 3.67 -13.96 3.23
N SER A 57 4.17 -13.90 2.00
CA SER A 57 4.71 -12.71 1.37
C SER A 57 4.64 -12.78 -0.15
N ASP A 58 4.66 -11.61 -0.80
CA ASP A 58 4.71 -11.50 -2.26
C ASP A 58 6.10 -11.92 -2.77
N VAL A 59 6.25 -13.23 -2.96
CA VAL A 59 7.43 -13.88 -3.53
C VAL A 59 7.01 -14.74 -4.71
N SER A 60 7.94 -15.02 -5.62
CA SER A 60 7.73 -15.97 -6.71
C SER A 60 8.64 -17.18 -6.52
N SER A 61 8.06 -18.37 -6.59
CA SER A 61 8.80 -19.64 -6.47
C SER A 61 8.05 -20.74 -7.21
N PRO A 62 8.74 -21.64 -7.93
CA PRO A 62 8.09 -22.78 -8.58
C PRO A 62 7.32 -23.71 -7.63
N ARG A 63 7.64 -23.66 -6.33
CA ARG A 63 7.02 -24.48 -5.28
C ARG A 63 5.80 -23.82 -4.64
N ILE A 64 5.57 -22.54 -4.91
CA ILE A 64 4.40 -21.81 -4.42
C ILE A 64 3.30 -21.97 -5.46
N ASP A 65 2.12 -22.32 -5.00
CA ASP A 65 0.94 -22.36 -5.85
C ASP A 65 0.36 -20.96 -5.94
N GLU A 66 0.05 -20.55 -7.17
CA GLU A 66 -0.43 -19.22 -7.50
C GLU A 66 -1.70 -19.36 -8.33
N TRP A 67 -2.76 -18.69 -7.91
CA TRP A 67 -4.06 -18.70 -8.59
C TRP A 67 -4.41 -17.30 -9.07
N ARG A 68 -4.74 -17.17 -10.35
CA ARG A 68 -5.29 -15.95 -10.91
C ARG A 68 -6.76 -15.85 -10.56
N VAL A 69 -7.17 -14.78 -9.90
CA VAL A 69 -8.57 -14.55 -9.54
C VAL A 69 -9.39 -14.32 -10.80
N THR A 70 -10.44 -15.11 -10.98
CA THR A 70 -11.34 -15.06 -12.13
C THR A 70 -12.73 -14.57 -11.75
N GLU A 71 -13.14 -14.74 -10.49
CA GLU A 71 -14.44 -14.29 -9.99
C GLU A 71 -14.34 -13.87 -8.52
N ILE A 72 -14.98 -12.77 -8.16
CA ILE A 72 -15.21 -12.36 -6.77
C ILE A 72 -16.70 -12.04 -6.63
N THR A 73 -17.29 -12.54 -5.55
CA THR A 73 -18.67 -12.27 -5.16
C THR A 73 -18.72 -11.90 -3.67
N ALA A 74 -19.93 -11.70 -3.14
CA ALA A 74 -20.12 -11.36 -1.72
C ALA A 74 -19.71 -12.49 -0.76
N ASP A 75 -19.76 -13.75 -1.19
CA ASP A 75 -19.57 -14.93 -0.35
C ASP A 75 -18.43 -15.85 -0.80
N ARG A 76 -18.01 -15.76 -2.07
CA ARG A 76 -16.94 -16.60 -2.60
C ARG A 76 -15.97 -15.87 -3.53
N VAL A 77 -14.79 -16.46 -3.66
CA VAL A 77 -13.73 -16.06 -4.60
C VAL A 77 -13.30 -17.30 -5.37
N VAL A 78 -13.14 -17.17 -6.69
CA VAL A 78 -12.66 -18.23 -7.56
C VAL A 78 -11.36 -17.79 -8.20
N GLY A 79 -10.39 -18.70 -8.21
CA GLY A 79 -9.12 -18.52 -8.88
C GLY A 79 -8.76 -19.72 -9.72
N GLU A 80 -7.97 -19.49 -10.75
CA GLU A 80 -7.47 -20.51 -11.67
C GLU A 80 -5.97 -20.70 -11.43
N ASP A 81 -5.55 -21.94 -11.17
CA ASP A 81 -4.14 -22.27 -10.94
C ASP A 81 -3.31 -21.91 -12.18
N THR A 82 -2.29 -21.09 -11.98
CA THR A 82 -1.47 -20.56 -13.08
C THR A 82 -0.63 -21.61 -13.80
N LYS A 83 -0.43 -22.80 -13.21
CA LYS A 83 0.34 -23.91 -13.77
C LYS A 83 -0.55 -24.97 -14.39
N THR A 84 -1.66 -25.32 -13.73
CA THR A 84 -2.52 -26.45 -14.14
C THR A 84 -3.82 -26.01 -14.83
N GLY A 85 -4.25 -24.76 -14.65
CA GLY A 85 -5.55 -24.27 -15.09
C GLY A 85 -6.73 -24.80 -14.25
N GLU A 86 -6.45 -25.48 -13.13
CA GLU A 86 -7.50 -26.01 -12.26
C GLU A 86 -8.13 -24.89 -11.43
N ALA A 87 -9.47 -24.90 -11.34
CA ALA A 87 -10.19 -23.94 -10.53
C ALA A 87 -10.09 -24.28 -9.04
N ARG A 88 -9.85 -23.25 -8.23
CA ARG A 88 -9.92 -23.28 -6.78
C ARG A 88 -10.95 -22.25 -6.31
N GLU A 89 -11.80 -22.67 -5.39
CA GLU A 89 -12.81 -21.81 -4.77
C GLU A 89 -12.48 -21.61 -3.29
N TRP A 90 -12.62 -20.37 -2.83
CA TRP A 90 -12.56 -20.00 -1.42
C TRP A 90 -13.88 -19.40 -0.98
N ASP A 91 -14.29 -19.74 0.24
CA ASP A 91 -15.16 -18.86 1.01
C ASP A 91 -14.44 -17.52 1.22
N ARG A 92 -15.15 -16.41 0.96
CA ARG A 92 -14.57 -15.06 0.99
C ARG A 92 -14.01 -14.73 2.36
N GLU A 93 -14.73 -15.05 3.43
CA GLU A 93 -14.29 -14.74 4.80
C GLU A 93 -13.04 -15.55 5.18
N VAL A 94 -12.95 -16.79 4.70
CA VAL A 94 -11.77 -17.63 4.90
C VAL A 94 -10.55 -17.04 4.19
N LEU A 95 -10.71 -16.53 2.96
CA LEU A 95 -9.62 -15.88 2.23
C LEU A 95 -9.21 -14.56 2.90
N GLU A 96 -10.17 -13.69 3.25
CA GLU A 96 -9.93 -12.45 4.01
C GLU A 96 -9.15 -12.73 5.30
N ARG A 97 -9.53 -13.77 6.04
CA ARG A 97 -8.82 -14.22 7.23
C ARG A 97 -7.41 -14.69 6.91
N GLY A 98 -7.24 -15.47 5.85
CA GLY A 98 -5.95 -15.98 5.40
C GLY A 98 -4.96 -14.86 5.07
N LEU A 99 -5.43 -13.78 4.44
CA LEU A 99 -4.63 -12.58 4.16
C LEU A 99 -4.17 -11.90 5.46
N VAL A 100 -5.05 -11.74 6.46
CA VAL A 100 -4.71 -11.09 7.74
C VAL A 100 -3.65 -11.87 8.53
N ILE A 101 -3.71 -13.19 8.50
CA ILE A 101 -2.79 -14.05 9.27
C ILE A 101 -1.55 -14.49 8.50
N GLY A 102 -1.42 -14.12 7.22
CA GLY A 102 -0.28 -14.46 6.37
C GLY A 102 -0.27 -15.90 5.88
N ASN A 103 -1.45 -16.52 5.69
CA ASN A 103 -1.57 -17.78 4.97
C ASN A 103 -1.54 -17.57 3.45
N TYR A 104 -1.92 -16.37 3.00
CA TYR A 104 -1.90 -16.02 1.59
C TYR A 104 -1.23 -14.67 1.40
N ALA A 105 -0.61 -14.51 0.25
CA ALA A 105 -0.10 -13.25 -0.25
C ALA A 105 -0.72 -12.94 -1.61
N THR A 106 -0.65 -11.67 -2.01
CA THR A 106 -1.12 -11.22 -3.32
C THR A 106 0.02 -10.54 -4.07
N ASN A 107 -0.06 -10.46 -5.40
CA ASN A 107 0.86 -9.60 -6.14
C ASN A 107 0.56 -8.13 -5.86
N LEU A 108 1.57 -7.27 -5.94
CA LEU A 108 1.36 -5.83 -6.07
C LEU A 108 0.65 -5.53 -7.40
N SER A 109 -0.49 -4.84 -7.38
CA SER A 109 -1.13 -4.31 -8.60
C SER A 109 -1.48 -2.82 -8.52
N ASP A 110 -1.57 -2.23 -7.32
CA ASP A 110 -1.69 -0.79 -7.11
C ASP A 110 -1.21 -0.38 -5.70
N PHE A 111 -1.31 0.92 -5.41
CA PHE A 111 -1.03 1.49 -4.08
C PHE A 111 -2.31 2.04 -3.45
N GLU A 112 -2.61 1.59 -2.23
CA GLU A 112 -3.84 1.93 -1.51
C GLU A 112 -3.76 3.29 -0.81
N LEU A 113 -2.57 3.66 -0.33
CA LEU A 113 -2.35 4.88 0.42
C LEU A 113 -0.92 5.37 0.25
N VAL A 114 -0.74 6.68 0.16
CA VAL A 114 0.57 7.32 0.30
C VAL A 114 0.49 8.28 1.47
N THR A 115 1.45 8.18 2.39
CA THR A 115 1.58 9.10 3.52
C THR A 115 2.94 9.79 3.47
N ALA A 116 2.95 11.11 3.58
CA ALA A 116 4.16 11.89 3.75
C ALA A 116 4.22 12.50 5.15
N TYR A 117 5.39 12.54 5.76
CA TYR A 117 5.61 13.25 7.02
C TYR A 117 7.03 13.84 7.09
N PRO A 118 7.16 15.12 7.48
CA PRO A 118 8.46 15.77 7.63
C PRO A 118 9.20 15.25 8.85
N VAL A 119 10.52 15.23 8.77
CA VAL A 119 11.43 14.91 9.88
C VAL A 119 12.41 16.06 10.04
N GLY A 120 12.49 16.59 11.27
CA GLY A 120 13.25 17.80 11.58
C GLY A 120 12.56 19.08 11.12
N SER A 121 13.20 20.21 11.39
CA SER A 121 12.78 21.51 10.90
C SER A 121 14.00 22.36 10.56
N TRP A 122 13.82 23.33 9.66
CA TRP A 122 14.87 24.32 9.39
C TRP A 122 15.11 25.25 10.58
N ALA A 123 14.14 25.40 11.50
CA ALA A 123 14.30 26.21 12.70
C ALA A 123 15.26 25.58 13.72
N ASP A 124 15.32 24.25 13.75
CA ASP A 124 16.18 23.47 14.65
C ASP A 124 17.49 23.02 13.99
N TYR A 125 17.67 23.33 12.71
CA TYR A 125 18.84 22.94 11.94
C TYR A 125 20.07 23.74 12.37
N GLY A 126 21.14 23.04 12.77
CA GLY A 126 22.40 23.67 13.16
C GLY A 126 22.36 24.40 14.50
N THR A 127 21.32 24.19 15.31
CA THR A 127 21.27 24.66 16.69
C THR A 127 21.89 23.61 17.61
N ASP A 128 22.87 24.02 18.42
CA ASP A 128 23.42 23.20 19.53
C ASP A 128 22.59 23.37 20.81
N GLU A 129 21.63 24.31 20.83
CA GLU A 129 20.72 24.58 21.93
C GLU A 129 19.36 23.92 21.64
N GLY A 130 19.08 22.80 22.29
CA GLY A 130 17.83 22.05 22.13
C GLY A 130 17.72 20.84 23.05
N ASP A 131 16.53 20.22 23.06
CA ASP A 131 16.27 18.94 23.72
C ASP A 131 17.22 17.87 23.16
N GLU A 132 17.87 17.07 24.01
CA GLU A 132 18.83 16.01 23.60
C GLU A 132 18.18 15.01 22.61
N TYR A 133 16.85 14.94 22.59
CA TYR A 133 16.08 14.06 21.71
C TYR A 133 15.63 14.71 20.39
N ALA A 134 15.90 16.00 20.15
CA ALA A 134 15.53 16.68 18.93
C ALA A 134 16.51 16.35 17.78
N TYR A 135 15.97 16.23 16.56
CA TYR A 135 16.80 16.03 15.36
C TYR A 135 17.33 17.37 14.86
N HIS A 136 18.64 17.59 14.95
CA HIS A 136 19.33 18.81 14.52
C HIS A 136 19.99 18.71 13.14
N GLY A 137 19.79 17.59 12.44
CA GLY A 137 20.29 17.40 11.08
C GLY A 137 19.45 18.15 10.04
N ARG A 138 19.86 18.07 8.77
CA ARG A 138 19.09 18.68 7.67
C ARG A 138 17.69 18.06 7.61
N PRO A 139 16.62 18.86 7.62
CA PRO A 139 15.27 18.32 7.55
C PRO A 139 15.06 17.56 6.23
N TYR A 140 14.17 16.58 6.26
CA TYR A 140 13.85 15.75 5.11
C TYR A 140 12.40 15.26 5.21
N LEU A 141 11.87 14.76 4.09
CA LEU A 141 10.52 14.23 4.02
C LEU A 141 10.57 12.71 3.87
N THR A 142 9.87 12.00 4.75
CA THR A 142 9.66 10.56 4.60
C THR A 142 8.31 10.31 3.94
N VAL A 143 8.32 9.51 2.88
CA VAL A 143 7.13 9.09 2.15
C VAL A 143 7.01 7.58 2.22
N VAL A 144 5.81 7.09 2.53
CA VAL A 144 5.50 5.66 2.56
C VAL A 144 4.29 5.41 1.67
N ALA A 145 4.49 4.65 0.60
CA ALA A 145 3.41 4.10 -0.20
C ALA A 145 3.05 2.70 0.31
N TYR A 146 1.77 2.44 0.52
CA TYR A 146 1.24 1.16 0.97
C TYR A 146 0.69 0.43 -0.25
N GLY A 147 1.33 -0.68 -0.62
CA GLY A 147 0.84 -1.55 -1.69
C GLY A 147 -0.42 -2.30 -1.26
N ASP A 148 -1.22 -2.71 -2.23
CA ASP A 148 -2.36 -3.62 -2.02
C ASP A 148 -1.97 -5.09 -1.80
N ASN A 149 -0.67 -5.37 -1.74
CA ASN A 149 -0.11 -6.69 -1.41
C ASN A 149 0.37 -6.81 0.05
N GLY A 150 0.00 -5.86 0.90
CA GLY A 150 0.42 -5.81 2.29
C GLY A 150 1.86 -5.33 2.51
N GLN A 151 2.57 -4.94 1.44
CA GLN A 151 3.90 -4.35 1.54
C GLN A 151 3.86 -2.83 1.62
N LYS A 152 4.95 -2.25 2.11
CA LYS A 152 5.17 -0.80 2.15
C LYS A 152 6.36 -0.48 1.26
N TYR A 153 6.42 0.71 0.71
CA TYR A 153 7.52 1.18 -0.14
C TYR A 153 7.93 2.57 0.33
N GLY A 154 9.07 2.63 1.02
CA GLY A 154 9.60 3.86 1.61
C GLY A 154 10.46 4.65 0.62
N ARG A 155 10.30 5.97 0.66
CA ARG A 155 11.17 6.94 0.00
C ARG A 155 11.50 8.09 0.95
N ARG A 156 12.70 8.65 0.80
CA ARG A 156 13.15 9.84 1.52
C ARG A 156 13.54 10.90 0.52
N TYR A 157 13.05 12.11 0.76
CA TYR A 157 13.34 13.27 -0.07
C TYR A 157 14.05 14.31 0.77
N ARG A 158 15.07 14.96 0.19
CA ARG A 158 15.76 16.09 0.80
C ARG A 158 15.21 17.40 0.23
N PHE A 159 15.18 18.44 1.04
CA PHE A 159 14.93 19.78 0.55
C PHE A 159 16.14 20.29 -0.24
N VAL A 160 15.89 20.94 -1.37
CA VAL A 160 16.92 21.31 -2.34
C VAL A 160 17.78 22.48 -1.84
N GLU A 161 17.14 23.43 -1.15
CA GLU A 161 17.78 24.64 -0.64
C GLU A 161 17.50 24.81 0.85
N ASP A 162 18.49 25.31 1.58
CA ASP A 162 18.36 25.59 3.01
C ASP A 162 17.29 26.67 3.22
N GLY A 163 16.31 26.39 4.10
CA GLY A 163 15.16 27.27 4.36
C GLY A 163 14.01 27.17 3.35
N ASN A 164 14.13 26.34 2.30
CA ASN A 164 13.02 25.96 1.42
C ASN A 164 12.37 24.68 1.98
N ASP A 165 11.06 24.73 2.21
CA ASP A 165 10.25 23.63 2.76
C ASP A 165 9.34 22.97 1.71
N THR A 166 9.54 23.29 0.44
CA THR A 166 8.63 22.95 -0.66
C THR A 166 9.31 22.08 -1.73
N ASP A 167 10.49 22.47 -2.20
CA ASP A 167 11.17 21.79 -3.31
C ASP A 167 12.02 20.61 -2.82
N LEU A 168 11.80 19.44 -3.43
CA LEU A 168 12.27 18.15 -2.98
C LEU A 168 13.02 17.39 -4.07
N GLU A 169 14.11 16.74 -3.67
CA GLU A 169 14.86 15.79 -4.51
C GLU A 169 14.88 14.42 -3.84
N LEU A 170 14.74 13.34 -4.63
CA LEU A 170 14.84 11.98 -4.12
C LEU A 170 16.25 11.73 -3.57
N TRP A 171 16.32 11.34 -2.30
CA TRP A 171 17.58 11.05 -1.62
C TRP A 171 17.82 9.56 -1.43
N GLU A 172 16.79 8.82 -1.01
CA GLU A 172 16.88 7.38 -0.72
C GLU A 172 15.54 6.70 -1.02
N GLU A 173 15.57 5.44 -1.46
CA GLU A 173 14.40 4.58 -1.54
C GLU A 173 14.69 3.17 -1.01
N ASP A 174 13.66 2.48 -0.54
CA ASP A 174 13.80 1.10 -0.05
C ASP A 174 14.30 0.16 -1.17
N MET A 175 15.23 -0.74 -0.87
CA MET A 175 15.77 -1.72 -1.85
C MET A 175 14.70 -2.59 -2.53
N LYS A 176 13.54 -2.83 -1.89
CA LYS A 176 12.44 -3.59 -2.50
C LYS A 176 11.77 -2.83 -3.65
N THR A 177 11.90 -1.51 -3.70
CA THR A 177 11.43 -0.68 -4.83
C THR A 177 12.25 -0.93 -6.10
N GLU A 178 13.46 -1.51 -5.99
CA GLU A 178 14.23 -1.96 -7.16
C GLU A 178 13.71 -3.28 -7.73
N ARG A 179 12.91 -4.02 -6.97
CA ARG A 179 12.38 -5.34 -7.34
C ARG A 179 10.99 -5.29 -7.95
N ILE A 180 10.30 -4.15 -7.85
CA ILE A 180 9.02 -3.97 -8.52
C ILE A 180 9.29 -3.65 -10.01
N GLY A 181 8.52 -4.26 -10.91
CA GLY A 181 8.71 -4.06 -12.35
C GLY A 181 8.52 -2.60 -12.77
N ASP A 182 9.07 -2.23 -13.93
CA ASP A 182 9.10 -0.84 -14.43
C ASP A 182 7.73 -0.17 -14.45
N GLU A 183 6.68 -0.91 -14.79
CA GLU A 183 5.30 -0.43 -14.80
C GLU A 183 4.84 -0.01 -13.39
N MET A 184 5.09 -0.85 -12.38
CA MET A 184 4.72 -0.53 -10.98
C MET A 184 5.62 0.53 -10.37
N ARG A 185 6.87 0.64 -10.83
CA ARG A 185 7.73 1.75 -10.45
C ARG A 185 7.21 3.07 -11.01
N ALA A 186 6.80 3.12 -12.28
CA ALA A 186 6.17 4.30 -12.86
C ALA A 186 4.88 4.66 -12.11
N ARG A 187 4.06 3.65 -11.77
CA ARG A 187 2.85 3.84 -10.98
C ARG A 187 3.15 4.41 -9.59
N LEU A 188 4.18 3.91 -8.92
CA LEU A 188 4.66 4.42 -7.62
C LEU A 188 5.06 5.90 -7.74
N ASP A 189 5.82 6.26 -8.78
CA ASP A 189 6.24 7.63 -9.04
C ASP A 189 5.04 8.57 -9.21
N GLU A 190 4.02 8.14 -9.96
CA GLU A 190 2.80 8.90 -10.17
C GLU A 190 2.04 9.15 -8.86
N VAL A 191 1.76 8.09 -8.09
CA VAL A 191 0.96 8.22 -6.85
C VAL A 191 1.71 9.03 -5.79
N VAL A 192 3.03 8.87 -5.68
CA VAL A 192 3.87 9.67 -4.77
C VAL A 192 3.88 11.12 -5.20
N LYS A 193 4.11 11.40 -6.48
CA LYS A 193 4.10 12.78 -6.99
C LYS A 193 2.75 13.46 -6.76
N ALA A 194 1.64 12.74 -6.98
CA ALA A 194 0.30 13.26 -6.76
C ALA A 194 0.06 13.60 -5.28
N ALA A 195 0.43 12.69 -4.36
CA ALA A 195 0.32 12.91 -2.93
C ALA A 195 1.15 14.11 -2.46
N LEU A 196 2.42 14.17 -2.87
CA LEU A 196 3.32 15.29 -2.54
C LEU A 196 2.80 16.62 -3.06
N THR A 197 2.30 16.66 -4.30
CA THR A 197 1.71 17.87 -4.88
C THR A 197 0.47 18.32 -4.11
N SER A 198 -0.37 17.37 -3.66
CA SER A 198 -1.55 17.66 -2.85
C SER A 198 -1.18 18.22 -1.47
N ASP A 199 -0.06 17.76 -0.91
CA ASP A 199 0.47 18.22 0.39
C ASP A 199 1.28 19.53 0.25
N GLY A 200 1.40 20.08 -0.96
CA GLY A 200 2.05 21.37 -1.23
C GLY A 200 3.54 21.26 -1.59
N TYR A 201 4.11 20.07 -1.68
CA TYR A 201 5.50 19.84 -2.07
C TYR A 201 5.67 19.76 -3.60
N ARG A 202 6.90 20.01 -4.06
CA ARG A 202 7.27 19.90 -5.49
C ARG A 202 8.52 19.05 -5.66
N LEU A 203 8.41 18.02 -6.50
CA LEU A 203 9.57 17.24 -6.95
C LEU A 203 10.31 18.01 -8.05
N VAL A 204 11.62 18.17 -7.91
CA VAL A 204 12.52 18.80 -8.89
C VAL A 204 13.51 17.83 -9.51
#